data_AF-A0A448B7E6-F1
#
_entry.id   AF-A0A448B7E6-F1
#
_cell.length_a   1.000
_cell.length_b   1.000
_cell.length_c   1.000
_cell.angle_alpha   90.00
_cell.angle_beta   90.00
_cell.angle_gamma   90.00
#
_symmetry.space_group_name_H-M   'P 1'
#
loop_
_entity.id
_entity.type
_entity.pdbx_description
1 polymer ?
#
loop_
_entity_poly.entity_id
_entity_poly.type
_entity_poly.pdbx_seq_one_letter_code
_entity_poly.pdbx_strand_id
1 'polypeptide(L)'
;MELKAYFQSYENYFWEWKTDEDVPGDSGYHENNLLSIPGVGAIAYRPYVMEILKELQPQGWPPFGALLMVLYAMQDGYADFAGPLRRTAEFYSGEDFEFNVEKQIEFLEKIHALPKVYKQKQNRIVLLQTLFGDGHNRVATLLADVNLRIYYKRPQELAISAEKQEATPSVLNKDLSALNLNEKFPTVQSIIDAMKGLIDEPELDDEVLEEETTADTDKDFIKELIEEPKTFQVGSLIKESGAD
;
A
#
# COMPACT_ATOMS: atom_id res chain seq x y z
N MET A 1 -2.23 18.13 7.07
CA MET A 1 -2.60 17.71 5.71
C MET A 1 -4.02 17.18 5.74
N GLU A 2 -4.92 17.86 5.03
CA GLU A 2 -6.32 17.45 4.91
C GLU A 2 -6.46 16.18 4.08
N LEU A 3 -7.59 15.47 4.23
CA LEU A 3 -7.90 14.22 3.54
C LEU A 3 -7.66 14.31 2.03
N LYS A 4 -8.22 15.33 1.37
CA LYS A 4 -8.12 15.48 -0.09
C LYS A 4 -6.68 15.65 -0.57
N ALA A 5 -5.89 16.43 0.17
CA ALA A 5 -4.48 16.66 -0.13
C ALA A 5 -3.61 15.42 0.13
N TYR A 6 -4.02 14.55 1.06
CA TYR A 6 -3.32 13.30 1.34
C TYR A 6 -3.45 12.29 0.20
N PHE A 7 -4.63 12.23 -0.44
CA PHE A 7 -4.95 11.30 -1.52
C PHE A 7 -4.86 11.91 -2.91
N GLN A 8 -4.28 13.11 -3.06
CA GLN A 8 -4.23 13.84 -4.33
C GLN A 8 -3.36 13.11 -5.35
N SER A 9 -3.92 12.80 -6.51
CA SER A 9 -3.19 12.36 -7.70
C SER A 9 -2.54 13.54 -8.41
N TYR A 10 -1.37 13.30 -8.98
CA TYR A 10 -0.64 14.32 -9.72
C TYR A 10 -0.29 13.85 -11.14
N GLU A 11 -0.08 14.81 -12.03
CA GLU A 11 0.40 14.53 -13.39
C GLU A 11 1.81 13.94 -13.35
N ASN A 12 2.11 13.01 -14.27
CA ASN A 12 3.44 12.40 -14.41
C ASN A 12 4.01 11.80 -13.10
N TYR A 13 3.13 11.39 -12.20
CA TYR A 13 3.49 10.78 -10.92
C TYR A 13 3.49 9.25 -11.01
N PHE A 14 4.18 8.58 -10.08
CA PHE A 14 4.36 7.12 -10.12
C PHE A 14 3.09 6.33 -9.77
N TRP A 15 2.05 6.98 -9.25
CA TRP A 15 0.78 6.34 -8.95
C TRP A 15 -0.40 7.23 -9.37
N GLU A 16 -1.54 6.61 -9.64
CA GLU A 16 -2.79 7.27 -9.98
C GLU A 16 -4.01 6.50 -9.47
N TRP A 17 -5.12 7.22 -9.29
CA TRP A 17 -6.44 6.61 -9.16
C TRP A 17 -6.96 6.09 -10.51
N LYS A 18 -7.61 4.94 -10.48
CA LYS A 18 -8.39 4.35 -11.58
C LYS A 18 -9.72 3.82 -11.09
N THR A 19 -10.64 3.69 -12.02
CA THR A 19 -11.88 2.95 -11.82
C THR A 19 -11.72 1.57 -12.43
N ASP A 20 -11.84 0.55 -11.60
CA ASP A 20 -12.06 -0.84 -12.00
C ASP A 20 -13.58 -1.10 -11.94
N GLU A 21 -14.22 -1.18 -13.10
CA GLU A 21 -15.67 -1.33 -13.23
C GLU A 21 -16.18 -2.70 -12.75
N ASP A 22 -15.30 -3.72 -12.72
CA ASP A 22 -15.65 -5.08 -12.36
C ASP A 22 -15.69 -5.31 -10.84
N VAL A 23 -15.13 -4.38 -10.05
CA VAL A 23 -15.04 -4.48 -8.59
C VAL A 23 -16.02 -3.52 -7.91
N PRO A 24 -17.12 -4.03 -7.32
CA PRO A 24 -18.06 -3.18 -6.65
C PRO A 24 -17.46 -2.54 -5.38
N GLY A 25 -17.61 -1.22 -5.21
CA GLY A 25 -17.20 -0.53 -3.99
C GLY A 25 -18.07 -0.93 -2.81
N ASP A 26 -17.44 -1.15 -1.66
CA ASP A 26 -18.06 -1.45 -0.36
C ASP A 26 -19.13 -0.45 0.11
N SER A 27 -19.06 0.78 -0.40
CA SER A 27 -19.90 1.93 -0.07
C SER A 27 -20.95 2.25 -1.12
N GLY A 28 -21.05 1.45 -2.20
CA GLY A 28 -21.86 1.75 -3.39
C GLY A 28 -21.27 2.85 -4.29
N TYR A 29 -20.05 3.32 -3.98
CA TYR A 29 -19.30 4.27 -4.79
C TYR A 29 -18.14 3.55 -5.49
N HIS A 30 -18.26 3.39 -6.81
CA HIS A 30 -17.41 2.51 -7.63
C HIS A 30 -16.23 3.22 -8.30
N GLU A 31 -16.32 4.54 -8.44
CA GLU A 31 -15.27 5.30 -9.12
C GLU A 31 -14.02 5.42 -8.24
N ASN A 32 -12.86 5.50 -8.90
CA ASN A 32 -11.57 5.72 -8.24
C ASN A 32 -11.33 4.73 -7.09
N ASN A 33 -11.65 3.47 -7.34
CA ASN A 33 -11.56 2.36 -6.39
C ASN A 33 -10.21 1.64 -6.45
N LEU A 34 -9.38 1.90 -7.46
CA LEU A 34 -8.09 1.24 -7.68
C LEU A 34 -6.94 2.25 -7.66
N LEU A 35 -5.89 1.94 -6.89
CA LEU A 35 -4.60 2.62 -6.95
C LEU A 35 -3.68 1.80 -7.86
N SER A 36 -3.06 2.47 -8.83
CA SER A 36 -2.23 1.80 -9.83
C SER A 36 -1.00 2.62 -10.17
N ILE A 37 0.03 1.94 -10.67
CA ILE A 37 1.17 2.56 -11.33
C ILE A 37 0.83 2.71 -12.81
N PRO A 38 0.91 3.93 -13.39
CA PRO A 38 0.62 4.16 -14.80
C PRO A 38 1.47 3.26 -15.71
N GLY A 39 0.79 2.47 -16.57
CA GLY A 39 1.43 1.58 -17.53
C GLY A 39 2.11 0.32 -16.94
N VAL A 40 1.99 0.07 -15.64
CA VAL A 40 2.62 -1.09 -14.98
C VAL A 40 1.57 -2.03 -14.39
N GLY A 41 0.77 -1.58 -13.42
CA GLY A 41 -0.18 -2.48 -12.77
C GLY A 41 -0.86 -1.92 -11.53
N ALA A 42 -1.69 -2.76 -10.92
CA ALA A 42 -2.41 -2.46 -9.69
C ALA A 42 -1.48 -2.48 -8.46
N ILE A 43 -1.65 -1.51 -7.57
CA ILE A 43 -1.02 -1.51 -6.25
C ILE A 43 -1.99 -2.12 -5.24
N ALA A 44 -3.18 -1.54 -5.13
CA ALA A 44 -4.18 -1.92 -4.15
C ALA A 44 -5.54 -1.25 -4.41
N TYR A 45 -6.62 -1.85 -3.90
CA TYR A 45 -7.93 -1.21 -3.87
C TYR A 45 -8.08 -0.23 -2.70
N ARG A 46 -8.91 0.79 -2.89
CA ARG A 46 -9.19 1.83 -1.91
C ARG A 46 -9.62 1.27 -0.54
N PRO A 47 -10.60 0.35 -0.43
CA PRO A 47 -11.03 -0.16 0.88
C PRO A 47 -9.87 -0.80 1.67
N TYR A 48 -9.04 -1.56 0.98
CA TYR A 48 -7.87 -2.20 1.57
C TYR A 48 -6.85 -1.19 2.12
N VAL A 49 -6.54 -0.15 1.35
CA VAL A 49 -5.64 0.92 1.81
C VAL A 49 -6.23 1.69 2.99
N MET A 50 -7.54 1.87 3.04
CA MET A 50 -8.21 2.54 4.17
C MET A 50 -8.15 1.72 5.45
N GLU A 51 -8.29 0.40 5.37
CA GLU A 51 -8.09 -0.47 6.55
C GLU A 51 -6.64 -0.45 7.03
N ILE A 52 -5.64 -0.42 6.13
CA ILE A 52 -4.24 -0.21 6.53
C ILE A 52 -4.07 1.14 7.26
N LEU A 53 -4.60 2.22 6.69
CA LEU A 53 -4.48 3.55 7.30
C LEU A 53 -5.18 3.62 8.66
N LYS A 54 -6.27 2.87 8.87
CA LYS A 54 -6.91 2.71 10.17
C LYS A 54 -5.98 2.04 11.19
N GLU A 55 -5.31 0.96 10.82
CA GLU A 55 -4.32 0.29 11.68
C GLU A 55 -3.07 1.16 11.96
N LEU A 56 -2.69 2.04 11.03
CA LEU A 56 -1.58 2.99 11.22
C LEU A 56 -1.99 4.26 11.98
N GLN A 57 -3.28 4.54 12.17
CA GLN A 57 -3.75 5.78 12.78
C GLN A 57 -3.12 6.09 14.14
N PRO A 58 -2.92 5.13 15.07
CA PRO A 58 -2.32 5.39 16.37
C PRO A 58 -0.91 5.99 16.31
N GLN A 59 -0.13 5.70 15.26
CA GLN A 59 1.20 6.27 15.02
C GLN A 59 1.21 7.42 14.00
N GLY A 60 0.06 7.72 13.41
CA GLY A 60 -0.07 8.67 12.31
C GLY A 60 0.28 8.06 10.95
N TRP A 61 -0.08 8.76 9.88
CA TRP A 61 0.06 8.21 8.54
C TRP A 61 1.38 8.61 7.89
N PRO A 62 2.10 7.68 7.25
CA PRO A 62 3.23 8.04 6.38
C PRO A 62 2.75 8.88 5.19
N PRO A 63 3.65 9.56 4.47
CA PRO A 63 3.34 10.11 3.15
C PRO A 63 2.72 9.03 2.24
N PHE A 64 1.67 9.40 1.50
CA PHE A 64 0.82 8.43 0.82
C PHE A 64 1.57 7.69 -0.30
N GLY A 65 2.35 8.40 -1.12
CA GLY A 65 3.14 7.77 -2.17
C GLY A 65 4.19 6.81 -1.60
N ALA A 66 4.81 7.14 -0.47
CA ALA A 66 5.73 6.24 0.23
C ALA A 66 5.05 4.95 0.71
N LEU A 67 3.84 5.06 1.28
CA LEU A 67 3.04 3.89 1.66
C LEU A 67 2.75 3.00 0.45
N LEU A 68 2.30 3.59 -0.66
CA LEU A 68 1.97 2.83 -1.87
C LEU A 68 3.18 2.11 -2.46
N MET A 69 4.35 2.75 -2.46
CA MET A 69 5.58 2.12 -2.95
C MET A 69 6.00 0.93 -2.09
N VAL A 70 5.88 1.04 -0.75
CA VAL A 70 6.14 -0.09 0.14
C VAL A 70 5.11 -1.20 -0.10
N LEU A 71 3.82 -0.89 -0.19
CA LEU A 71 2.77 -1.89 -0.47
C LEU A 71 3.02 -2.61 -1.80
N TYR A 72 3.45 -1.87 -2.82
CA TYR A 72 3.77 -2.45 -4.13
C TYR A 72 5.03 -3.33 -4.08
N ALA A 73 6.09 -2.89 -3.39
CA ALA A 73 7.29 -3.70 -3.20
C ALA A 73 7.04 -4.98 -2.38
N MET A 74 6.02 -4.98 -1.51
CA MET A 74 5.65 -6.14 -0.72
C MET A 74 4.97 -7.26 -1.52
N GLN A 75 4.47 -6.97 -2.72
CA GLN A 75 3.78 -7.97 -3.56
C GLN A 75 4.70 -9.15 -3.90
N ASP A 76 4.08 -10.32 -4.06
CA ASP A 76 4.76 -11.52 -4.54
C ASP A 76 4.98 -11.46 -6.06
N GLY A 77 6.06 -12.10 -6.53
CA GLY A 77 6.40 -12.14 -7.95
C GLY A 77 7.20 -10.93 -8.40
N TYR A 78 7.14 -10.61 -9.70
CA TYR A 78 7.89 -9.48 -10.26
C TYR A 78 7.17 -8.15 -10.00
N ALA A 79 7.83 -7.21 -9.33
CA ALA A 79 7.34 -5.85 -9.11
C ALA A 79 8.37 -4.82 -9.60
N ASP A 80 8.07 -4.10 -10.68
CA ASP A 80 8.91 -2.98 -11.15
C ASP A 80 8.54 -1.67 -10.44
N PHE A 81 9.16 -1.40 -9.30
CA PHE A 81 9.07 -0.10 -8.61
C PHE A 81 10.17 0.88 -9.06
N ALA A 82 11.29 0.38 -9.59
CA ALA A 82 12.43 1.20 -9.98
C ALA A 82 12.14 2.06 -11.21
N GLY A 83 11.53 1.49 -12.25
CA GLY A 83 11.17 2.21 -13.47
C GLY A 83 10.24 3.40 -13.21
N PRO A 84 9.08 3.22 -12.54
CA PRO A 84 8.17 4.31 -12.19
C PRO A 84 8.81 5.40 -11.34
N LEU A 85 9.62 5.03 -10.34
CA LEU A 85 10.31 6.01 -9.49
C LEU A 85 11.33 6.83 -10.28
N ARG A 86 12.16 6.21 -11.11
CA ARG A 86 13.14 6.93 -11.95
C ARG A 86 12.44 7.88 -12.92
N ARG A 87 11.40 7.42 -13.62
CA ARG A 87 10.62 8.29 -14.53
C ARG A 87 10.02 9.50 -13.81
N THR A 88 9.49 9.29 -12.61
CA THR A 88 8.90 10.39 -11.82
C THR A 88 10.00 11.35 -11.34
N ALA A 89 11.11 10.82 -10.84
CA ALA A 89 12.26 11.62 -10.41
C ALA A 89 12.85 12.45 -11.55
N GLU A 90 13.01 11.86 -12.73
CA GLU A 90 13.47 12.54 -13.94
C GLU A 90 12.52 13.68 -14.34
N PHE A 91 11.20 13.43 -14.34
CA PHE A 91 10.21 14.45 -14.70
C PHE A 91 10.19 15.63 -13.73
N TYR A 92 10.31 15.35 -12.42
CA TYR A 92 10.26 16.38 -11.37
C TYR A 92 11.63 16.99 -11.05
N SER A 93 12.71 16.51 -11.68
CA SER A 93 14.02 17.16 -11.65
C SER A 93 14.01 18.36 -12.60
N GLY A 94 14.72 19.41 -12.21
CA GLY A 94 14.87 20.63 -13.00
C GLY A 94 16.29 21.17 -12.90
N GLU A 95 16.54 22.35 -13.49
CA GLU A 95 17.88 22.95 -13.52
C GLU A 95 18.46 23.20 -12.12
N ASP A 96 17.62 23.55 -11.14
CA ASP A 96 18.04 23.91 -9.78
C ASP A 96 17.95 22.75 -8.76
N PHE A 97 17.35 21.62 -9.14
CA PHE A 97 17.07 20.53 -8.21
C PHE A 97 16.98 19.18 -8.92
N GLU A 98 17.80 18.22 -8.50
CA GLU A 98 17.84 16.86 -9.05
C GLU A 98 17.47 15.82 -7.99
N PHE A 99 16.55 14.92 -8.33
CA PHE A 99 16.22 13.77 -7.50
C PHE A 99 17.11 12.58 -7.82
N ASN A 100 17.81 12.05 -6.82
CA ASN A 100 18.43 10.73 -6.88
C ASN A 100 17.61 9.74 -6.05
N VAL A 101 17.03 8.73 -6.72
CA VAL A 101 16.14 7.73 -6.11
C VAL A 101 16.79 6.39 -5.81
N GLU A 102 18.09 6.23 -6.09
CA GLU A 102 18.74 4.91 -6.01
C GLU A 102 18.74 4.35 -4.57
N LYS A 103 18.83 5.21 -3.56
CA LYS A 103 18.71 4.80 -2.16
C LYS A 103 17.30 4.29 -1.83
N GLN A 104 16.26 4.94 -2.34
CA GLN A 104 14.88 4.51 -2.15
C GLN A 104 14.61 3.20 -2.88
N ILE A 105 15.18 3.01 -4.08
CA ILE A 105 15.09 1.76 -4.82
C ILE A 105 15.79 0.63 -4.04
N GLU A 106 17.01 0.84 -3.55
CA GLU A 106 17.73 -0.13 -2.70
C GLU A 106 16.92 -0.50 -1.45
N PHE A 107 16.24 0.48 -0.84
CA PHE A 107 15.35 0.22 0.29
C PHE A 107 14.16 -0.68 -0.10
N LEU A 108 13.49 -0.36 -1.20
CA LEU A 108 12.35 -1.14 -1.70
C LEU A 108 12.76 -2.55 -2.13
N GLU A 109 13.97 -2.75 -2.65
CA GLU A 109 14.53 -4.08 -2.94
C GLU A 109 14.68 -4.91 -1.66
N LYS A 110 15.06 -4.30 -0.53
CA LYS A 110 15.09 -4.99 0.77
C LYS A 110 13.69 -5.38 1.23
N ILE A 111 12.69 -4.52 1.04
CA ILE A 111 11.29 -4.87 1.33
C ILE A 111 10.83 -6.03 0.45
N HIS A 112 11.14 -5.98 -0.84
CA HIS A 112 10.76 -7.01 -1.79
C HIS A 112 11.37 -8.38 -1.43
N ALA A 113 12.64 -8.37 -1.04
CA ALA A 113 13.40 -9.55 -0.65
C ALA A 113 13.04 -10.14 0.73
N LEU A 114 12.16 -9.49 1.51
CA LEU A 114 11.70 -10.07 2.78
C LEU A 114 10.98 -11.41 2.53
N PRO A 115 11.18 -12.41 3.42
CA PRO A 115 10.41 -13.64 3.36
C PRO A 115 8.90 -13.35 3.47
N LYS A 116 8.08 -14.15 2.78
CA LYS A 116 6.63 -13.92 2.65
C LYS A 116 5.92 -13.75 4.00
N VAL A 117 6.34 -14.51 5.01
CA VAL A 117 5.77 -14.45 6.36
C VAL A 117 5.81 -13.05 6.99
N TYR A 118 6.75 -12.19 6.62
CA TYR A 118 6.84 -10.82 7.12
C TYR A 118 5.96 -9.83 6.33
N LYS A 119 5.42 -10.24 5.17
CA LYS A 119 4.70 -9.37 4.22
C LYS A 119 3.20 -9.68 4.10
N GLN A 120 2.73 -10.70 4.80
CA GLN A 120 1.36 -11.23 4.69
C GLN A 120 0.57 -11.05 5.99
N LYS A 121 -0.76 -11.10 5.88
CA LYS A 121 -1.71 -11.07 7.01
C LYS A 121 -1.40 -9.92 7.98
N GLN A 122 -1.43 -10.19 9.29
CA GLN A 122 -1.16 -9.19 10.33
C GLN A 122 0.30 -8.70 10.34
N ASN A 123 1.26 -9.54 9.92
CA ASN A 123 2.67 -9.17 9.90
C ASN A 123 2.95 -8.03 8.91
N ARG A 124 2.13 -7.89 7.87
CA ARG A 124 2.15 -6.71 6.98
C ARG A 124 1.93 -5.40 7.75
N ILE A 125 0.95 -5.38 8.65
CA ILE A 125 0.65 -4.20 9.46
C ILE A 125 1.81 -3.90 10.39
N VAL A 126 2.36 -4.93 11.05
CA VAL A 126 3.55 -4.80 11.91
C VAL A 126 4.74 -4.26 11.12
N LEU A 127 4.99 -4.75 9.89
CA LEU A 127 6.05 -4.24 9.02
C LEU A 127 5.84 -2.74 8.74
N LEU A 128 4.65 -2.33 8.31
CA LEU A 128 4.35 -0.92 8.02
C LEU A 128 4.50 -0.03 9.27
N GLN A 129 4.08 -0.53 10.44
CA GLN A 129 4.27 0.16 11.71
C GLN A 129 5.76 0.31 12.05
N THR A 130 6.56 -0.74 11.91
CA THR A 130 8.01 -0.74 12.13
C THR A 130 8.74 0.24 11.21
N LEU A 131 8.37 0.27 9.93
CA LEU A 131 8.99 1.14 8.94
C LEU A 131 8.67 2.62 9.21
N PHE A 132 7.41 2.93 9.51
CA PHE A 132 6.92 4.31 9.58
C PHE A 132 6.70 4.87 10.99
N GLY A 133 6.91 4.08 12.05
CA GLY A 133 6.62 4.46 13.44
C GLY A 133 7.36 5.70 13.94
N ASP A 134 8.54 6.00 13.37
CA ASP A 134 9.34 7.20 13.65
C ASP A 134 9.60 8.05 12.41
N GLY A 135 8.80 7.86 11.35
CA GLY A 135 9.02 8.51 10.06
C GLY A 135 8.85 10.03 10.10
N HIS A 136 9.59 10.72 9.23
CA HIS A 136 9.38 12.13 8.95
C HIS A 136 8.11 12.36 8.11
N ASN A 137 7.61 13.59 8.08
CA ASN A 137 6.51 14.04 7.20
C ASN A 137 5.16 13.31 7.39
N ARG A 138 4.95 12.68 8.55
CA ARG A 138 3.71 11.99 8.89
C ARG A 138 2.53 12.94 9.07
N VAL A 139 1.33 12.47 8.73
CA VAL A 139 0.09 13.06 9.22
C VAL A 139 -0.04 12.70 10.70
N ALA A 140 -0.13 13.72 11.56
CA ALA A 140 -0.27 13.52 13.00
C ALA A 140 -1.49 12.66 13.36
N THR A 141 -1.39 11.91 14.45
CA THR A 141 -2.40 10.93 14.92
C THR A 141 -3.81 11.50 14.99
N LEU A 142 -3.97 12.70 15.58
CA LEU A 142 -5.24 13.40 15.70
C LEU A 142 -5.84 13.74 14.33
N LEU A 143 -5.00 14.15 13.39
CA LEU A 143 -5.46 14.51 12.05
C LEU A 143 -5.75 13.26 11.20
N ALA A 144 -5.00 12.18 11.40
CA ALA A 144 -5.30 10.88 10.82
C ALA A 144 -6.68 10.36 11.28
N ASP A 145 -7.01 10.45 12.58
CA ASP A 145 -8.34 10.10 13.10
C ASP A 145 -9.45 10.96 12.47
N VAL A 146 -9.25 12.29 12.41
CA VAL A 146 -10.20 13.20 11.75
C VAL A 146 -10.40 12.82 10.28
N ASN A 147 -9.32 12.56 9.54
CA ASN A 147 -9.38 12.17 8.14
C ASN A 147 -10.12 10.84 7.93
N LEU A 148 -9.88 9.81 8.78
CA LEU A 148 -10.65 8.56 8.72
C LEU A 148 -12.14 8.80 8.91
N ARG A 149 -12.51 9.59 9.92
CA ARG A 149 -13.92 9.89 10.20
C ARG A 149 -14.59 10.63 9.05
N ILE A 150 -13.86 11.54 8.38
CA ILE A 150 -14.37 12.23 7.18
C ILE A 150 -14.58 11.21 6.07
N TYR A 151 -13.57 10.37 5.80
CA TYR A 151 -13.66 9.33 4.77
C TYR A 151 -14.88 8.41 4.99
N TYR A 152 -15.03 7.80 6.17
CA TYR A 152 -16.14 6.87 6.42
C TYR A 152 -17.52 7.55 6.40
N LYS A 153 -17.59 8.87 6.63
CA LYS A 153 -18.85 9.62 6.49
C LYS A 153 -19.15 10.02 5.05
N ARG A 154 -18.11 10.23 4.23
CA ARG A 154 -18.21 10.83 2.89
C ARG A 154 -17.12 10.30 1.96
N PRO A 155 -17.12 9.00 1.62
CA PRO A 155 -16.05 8.40 0.82
C PRO A 155 -15.95 9.01 -0.59
N GLN A 156 -17.06 9.50 -1.13
CA GLN A 156 -17.13 10.18 -2.43
C GLN A 156 -16.34 11.49 -2.49
N GLU A 157 -15.98 12.10 -1.34
CA GLU A 157 -15.16 13.32 -1.36
C GLU A 157 -13.73 13.07 -1.88
N LEU A 158 -13.28 11.81 -1.92
CA LEU A 158 -12.00 11.43 -2.54
C LEU A 158 -12.01 11.49 -4.07
N ALA A 159 -13.18 11.55 -4.72
CA ALA A 159 -13.29 11.68 -6.17
C ALA A 159 -12.48 12.87 -6.70
N ILE A 160 -12.55 13.99 -5.98
CA ILE A 160 -11.83 15.22 -6.31
C ILE A 160 -10.32 15.01 -6.29
N SER A 161 -9.83 14.11 -5.41
CA SER A 161 -8.41 13.78 -5.34
C SER A 161 -7.92 12.94 -6.52
N ALA A 162 -8.81 12.37 -7.33
CA ALA A 162 -8.45 11.67 -8.56
C ALA A 162 -8.23 12.61 -9.75
N GLU A 163 -8.76 13.84 -9.68
CA GLU A 163 -8.46 14.87 -10.67
C GLU A 163 -6.98 15.25 -10.55
N LYS A 164 -6.18 14.94 -11.57
CA LYS A 164 -4.73 15.17 -11.54
C LYS A 164 -4.42 16.67 -11.45
N GLN A 165 -3.46 16.99 -10.60
CA GLN A 165 -2.92 18.34 -10.45
C GLN A 165 -1.43 18.33 -10.82
N GLU A 166 -0.89 19.49 -11.17
CA GLU A 166 0.56 19.67 -11.23
C GLU A 166 1.15 19.54 -9.82
N ALA A 167 2.12 18.64 -9.63
CA ALA A 167 2.83 18.58 -8.34
C ALA A 167 3.97 19.59 -8.31
N THR A 168 4.31 20.04 -7.11
CA THR A 168 5.60 20.68 -6.86
C THR A 168 6.65 19.60 -6.53
N PRO A 169 7.95 19.84 -6.77
CA PRO A 169 9.01 18.90 -6.35
C PRO A 169 8.94 18.52 -4.86
N SER A 170 8.43 19.41 -4.00
CA SER A 170 8.23 19.12 -2.58
C SER A 170 7.28 17.94 -2.31
N VAL A 171 6.33 17.64 -3.20
CA VAL A 171 5.44 16.47 -3.10
C VAL A 171 6.26 15.19 -3.22
N LEU A 172 7.05 15.07 -4.30
CA LEU A 172 7.93 13.91 -4.48
C LEU A 172 8.98 13.81 -3.38
N ASN A 173 9.60 14.93 -2.99
CA ASN A 173 10.58 14.95 -1.90
C ASN A 173 9.99 14.43 -0.58
N LYS A 174 8.73 14.75 -0.30
CA LYS A 174 8.04 14.29 0.91
C LYS A 174 7.96 12.76 0.95
N ASP A 175 7.57 12.13 -0.16
CA ASP A 175 7.46 10.68 -0.28
C ASP A 175 8.84 10.01 -0.28
N LEU A 176 9.80 10.51 -1.07
CA LEU A 176 11.16 9.97 -1.11
C LEU A 176 11.91 10.08 0.23
N SER A 177 11.66 11.16 0.98
CA SER A 177 12.25 11.34 2.32
C SER A 177 11.73 10.32 3.33
N ALA A 178 10.47 9.88 3.20
CA ALA A 178 9.93 8.83 4.06
C ALA A 178 10.46 7.42 3.71
N LEU A 179 11.02 7.26 2.51
CA LEU A 179 11.68 6.03 2.07
C LEU A 179 13.21 6.03 2.34
N ASN A 180 13.77 7.12 2.88
CA ASN A 180 15.18 7.21 3.29
C ASN A 180 15.45 6.42 4.58
N LEU A 181 15.23 5.11 4.54
CA LEU A 181 15.30 4.24 5.70
C LEU A 181 16.51 3.31 5.67
N ASN A 182 17.42 3.43 4.69
CA ASN A 182 18.62 2.59 4.59
C ASN A 182 19.58 2.74 5.79
N GLU A 183 19.62 3.91 6.44
CA GLU A 183 20.43 4.08 7.66
C GLU A 183 19.84 3.30 8.83
N LYS A 184 18.50 3.27 8.95
CA LYS A 184 17.78 2.52 9.98
C LYS A 184 17.75 1.02 9.66
N PHE A 185 17.64 0.67 8.38
CA PHE A 185 17.49 -0.67 7.86
C PHE A 185 18.52 -0.96 6.75
N PRO A 186 19.81 -1.11 7.12
CA PRO A 186 20.86 -1.36 6.14
C PRO A 186 20.69 -2.71 5.43
N THR A 187 20.02 -3.68 6.03
CA THR A 187 19.86 -5.04 5.47
C THR A 187 18.44 -5.57 5.63
N VAL A 188 18.10 -6.62 4.87
CA VAL A 188 16.84 -7.37 5.09
C VAL A 188 16.76 -7.88 6.54
N GLN A 189 17.87 -8.40 7.06
CA GLN A 189 17.94 -8.91 8.43
C GLN A 189 17.65 -7.82 9.48
N SER A 190 18.10 -6.58 9.27
CA SER A 190 17.79 -5.49 10.20
C SER A 190 16.30 -5.16 10.28
N ILE A 191 15.54 -5.39 9.21
CA ILE A 191 14.08 -5.21 9.21
C ILE A 191 13.44 -6.35 10.00
N ILE A 192 13.86 -7.59 9.72
CA ILE A 192 13.41 -8.78 10.45
C ILE A 192 13.65 -8.61 11.95
N ASP A 193 14.86 -8.19 12.33
CA ASP A 193 15.23 -7.98 13.73
C ASP A 193 14.40 -6.89 14.40
N ALA A 194 14.01 -5.84 13.67
CA ALA A 194 13.14 -4.78 14.19
C ALA A 194 11.67 -5.23 14.35
N MET A 195 11.27 -6.31 13.67
CA MET A 195 9.95 -6.93 13.84
C MET A 195 9.93 -8.02 14.91
N LYS A 196 11.10 -8.47 15.41
CA LYS A 196 11.18 -9.51 16.45
C LYS A 196 10.46 -9.07 17.73
N GLY A 197 9.68 -9.99 18.30
CA GLY A 197 8.87 -9.73 19.49
C GLY A 197 7.60 -8.91 19.24
N LEU A 198 7.33 -8.51 17.98
CA LEU A 198 6.06 -7.90 17.54
C LEU A 198 5.23 -8.84 16.66
N ILE A 199 5.86 -9.90 16.14
CA ILE A 199 5.23 -10.99 15.40
C ILE A 199 5.34 -12.26 16.24
N ASP A 200 4.32 -13.11 16.15
CA ASP A 200 4.48 -14.51 16.57
C ASP A 200 5.50 -15.13 15.61
N GLU A 201 6.64 -15.55 16.15
CA GLU A 201 7.70 -16.15 15.34
C GLU A 201 7.09 -17.35 14.61
N PRO A 202 7.14 -17.40 13.27
CA PRO A 202 6.71 -18.58 12.57
C PRO A 202 7.63 -19.71 13.04
N GLU A 203 7.04 -20.80 13.53
CA GLU A 203 7.75 -22.07 13.56
C GLU A 203 8.31 -22.29 12.15
N LEU A 204 9.55 -22.75 12.05
CA LEU A 204 10.16 -23.08 10.77
C LEU A 204 9.27 -24.15 10.12
N ASP A 205 8.36 -23.72 9.24
CA ASP A 205 7.61 -24.63 8.38
C ASP A 205 8.63 -25.23 7.41
N ASP A 206 9.19 -26.37 7.79
CA ASP A 206 9.69 -27.34 6.83
C ASP A 206 8.53 -27.58 5.86
N GLU A 207 8.72 -27.24 4.58
CA GLU A 207 7.72 -27.42 3.52
C GLU A 207 7.15 -28.85 3.57
N VAL A 208 5.97 -29.00 4.15
CA VAL A 208 5.11 -30.16 3.94
C VAL A 208 3.80 -29.62 3.39
N LEU A 209 3.69 -29.71 2.06
CA LEU A 209 2.45 -29.55 1.32
C LEU A 209 1.44 -30.60 1.81
N GLU A 210 0.48 -30.21 2.63
CA GLU A 210 -0.81 -30.92 2.73
C GLU A 210 -1.97 -29.90 2.78
N GLU A 211 -2.87 -30.04 1.81
CA GLU A 211 -4.13 -29.31 1.72
C GLU A 211 -5.18 -29.86 2.71
N GLU A 212 -6.16 -28.98 2.95
CA GLU A 212 -7.54 -29.20 3.40
C GLU A 212 -7.90 -29.07 4.90
N THR A 213 -8.53 -27.92 5.16
CA THR A 213 -9.80 -27.69 5.88
C THR A 213 -9.83 -27.74 7.42
N THR A 214 -10.24 -26.63 8.03
CA THR A 214 -11.55 -26.50 8.71
C THR A 214 -11.84 -25.05 9.12
N ALA A 215 -13.13 -24.74 9.19
CA ALA A 215 -13.75 -23.42 9.33
C ALA A 215 -13.44 -22.68 10.64
N ASP A 216 -13.39 -21.34 10.58
CA ASP A 216 -14.25 -20.39 11.36
C ASP A 216 -13.70 -18.95 11.30
N THR A 217 -13.89 -18.20 10.20
CA THR A 217 -13.65 -16.73 10.17
C THR A 217 -14.38 -16.02 9.01
N ASP A 218 -15.71 -15.85 9.11
CA ASP A 218 -16.53 -15.11 8.14
C ASP A 218 -16.15 -13.61 7.98
N LYS A 219 -15.25 -13.07 8.81
CA LYS A 219 -14.76 -11.68 8.73
C LYS A 219 -13.40 -11.52 8.05
N ASP A 220 -12.59 -12.58 7.98
CA ASP A 220 -11.28 -12.54 7.29
C ASP A 220 -11.40 -12.87 5.81
N PHE A 221 -12.49 -13.53 5.41
CA PHE A 221 -12.71 -13.94 4.02
C PHE A 221 -12.78 -12.75 3.05
N ILE A 222 -13.48 -11.67 3.44
CA ILE A 222 -13.57 -10.46 2.60
C ILE A 222 -12.20 -9.77 2.45
N LYS A 223 -11.33 -9.85 3.47
CA LYS A 223 -9.97 -9.29 3.39
C LYS A 223 -9.08 -10.13 2.48
N GLU A 224 -9.11 -11.47 2.61
CA GLU A 224 -8.35 -12.37 1.76
C GLU A 224 -8.78 -12.28 0.28
N LEU A 225 -10.08 -12.13 -0.01
CA LEU A 225 -10.59 -11.98 -1.38
C LEU A 225 -10.18 -10.68 -2.08
N ILE A 226 -9.82 -9.63 -1.32
CA ILE A 226 -9.34 -8.35 -1.89
C ILE A 226 -7.82 -8.41 -2.16
N GLU A 227 -7.10 -9.33 -1.51
CA GLU A 227 -5.64 -9.47 -1.64
C GLU A 227 -5.21 -10.34 -2.84
N GLU A 228 -6.11 -11.15 -3.41
CA GLU A 228 -5.83 -12.11 -4.50
C GLU A 228 -6.68 -11.79 -5.76
N PRO A 229 -6.23 -10.93 -6.69
CA PRO A 229 -7.01 -10.52 -7.87
C PRO A 229 -7.43 -11.67 -8.81
N LYS A 230 -6.77 -12.84 -8.72
CA LYS A 230 -7.08 -14.02 -9.54
C LYS A 230 -8.22 -14.89 -8.99
N THR A 231 -8.61 -14.71 -7.72
CA THR A 231 -9.67 -15.53 -7.09
C THR A 231 -11.08 -15.02 -7.37
N PHE A 232 -11.22 -13.79 -7.86
CA PHE A 232 -12.54 -13.20 -8.15
C PHE A 232 -13.28 -13.93 -9.29
N GLN A 233 -12.56 -14.51 -10.26
CA GLN A 233 -13.18 -15.27 -11.36
C GLN A 233 -13.77 -16.62 -10.92
N VAL A 234 -13.38 -17.15 -9.75
CA VAL A 234 -13.86 -18.46 -9.28
C VAL A 234 -15.13 -18.32 -8.43
N GLY A 235 -15.33 -17.18 -7.76
CA GLY A 235 -16.50 -16.91 -6.91
C GLY A 235 -17.84 -16.76 -7.65
N SER A 236 -17.82 -16.40 -8.93
CA SER A 236 -19.06 -16.28 -9.74
C SER A 236 -19.59 -17.63 -10.23
N LEU A 237 -18.80 -18.70 -10.25
CA LEU A 237 -19.21 -19.99 -10.82
C LEU A 237 -19.98 -20.89 -9.84
N ILE A 238 -19.94 -20.62 -8.53
CA ILE A 238 -20.59 -21.49 -7.52
C ILE A 238 -22.09 -21.13 -7.36
N LYS A 239 -22.52 -19.94 -7.79
CA LYS A 239 -23.90 -19.49 -7.56
C LYS A 239 -24.94 -19.98 -8.57
N GLU A 240 -24.54 -20.53 -9.71
CA GLU A 240 -25.47 -21.03 -10.74
C GLU A 240 -25.57 -22.56 -10.83
N SER A 241 -24.88 -23.32 -9.97
CA SER A 241 -24.93 -24.79 -9.97
C SER A 241 -25.56 -25.37 -8.70
N GLY A 242 -26.65 -24.77 -8.22
CA GLY A 242 -27.30 -25.19 -6.98
C GLY A 242 -28.68 -24.60 -6.77
N ALA A 243 -29.57 -24.77 -7.75
CA ALA A 243 -31.01 -24.66 -7.55
C ALA A 243 -31.69 -25.76 -8.38
N ASP A 244 -32.44 -26.60 -7.68
CA ASP A 244 -33.29 -27.68 -8.22
C ASP A 244 -34.27 -27.20 -9.31
#